data_AF-A0A920YK06-F1
#
_entry.id   AF-A0A920YK06-F1
#
_cell.length_a   1.000
_cell.length_b   1.000
_cell.length_c   1.000
_cell.angle_alpha   90.00
_cell.angle_beta   90.00
_cell.angle_gamma   90.00
#
_symmetry.space_group_name_H-M   'P 1'
#
loop_
_entity.id
_entity.type
_entity.pdbx_description
1 polymer ?
#
loop_
_entity_poly.entity_id
_entity_poly.type
_entity_poly.pdbx_seq_one_letter_code
_entity_poly.pdbx_strand_id
1 'polypeptide(L)'
;SRNPSVAAGAAALKGAGAPEAKDNARTEPGTGAYRRAAAVRYADRFAGVKVGPGTGRYNQAYRDFTGLGGDCANFVSQVLTDKDAGNLKPDWGWFYADGEGSEAWLKAEALVYHLVGSGRAACLAKGTLAEVAAAGPDGAEAALRRLRPGDIIAYEEDGEIAHVSLVVGRDGAGYVLVNSHSADRYHVPWDFGYNADTSYWFLAVQG
;
A
#
# COMPACT_ATOMS: atom_id res chain seq x y z
N SER A 1 24.73 7.60 72.97
CA SER A 1 24.88 9.07 72.97
C SER A 1 24.02 9.62 71.85
N ARG A 2 22.79 10.08 72.16
CA ARG A 2 22.33 11.49 72.08
C ARG A 2 22.45 12.12 70.69
N ASN A 3 21.30 12.20 69.99
CA ASN A 3 20.94 13.27 69.03
C ASN A 3 20.82 14.62 69.77
N PRO A 4 20.94 15.81 69.13
CA PRO A 4 19.80 16.43 68.42
C PRO A 4 20.17 17.32 67.19
N SER A 5 19.32 17.37 66.16
CA SER A 5 18.39 18.47 65.80
C SER A 5 19.02 19.77 65.30
N VAL A 6 18.66 20.17 64.07
CA VAL A 6 18.09 21.49 63.79
C VAL A 6 16.99 21.36 62.72
N ALA A 7 15.75 21.59 63.15
CA ALA A 7 14.56 21.95 62.35
C ALA A 7 14.66 23.46 61.94
N ALA A 8 13.83 24.14 61.17
CA ALA A 8 12.53 24.00 60.52
C ALA A 8 12.42 25.22 59.58
N GLY A 9 11.50 25.19 58.62
CA GLY A 9 11.16 26.39 57.84
C GLY A 9 10.06 26.14 56.81
N ALA A 10 8.85 25.86 57.30
CA ALA A 10 7.64 25.80 56.47
C ALA A 10 7.10 27.21 56.19
N ALA A 11 6.63 27.45 54.96
CA ALA A 11 5.55 28.39 54.71
C ALA A 11 4.75 27.91 53.50
N ALA A 12 3.52 27.48 53.76
CA ALA A 12 2.52 27.12 52.78
C ALA A 12 1.82 28.38 52.25
N LEU A 13 1.45 28.36 50.97
CA LEU A 13 0.32 29.14 50.47
C LEU A 13 -0.59 28.21 49.66
N LYS A 14 -1.81 28.04 50.18
CA LYS A 14 -2.93 27.35 49.56
C LYS A 14 -3.60 28.26 48.53
N GLY A 15 -4.06 27.64 47.44
CA GLY A 15 -5.41 27.88 46.92
C GLY A 15 -5.51 28.72 45.65
N ALA A 16 -5.83 28.05 44.55
CA ALA A 16 -6.94 28.42 43.66
C ALA A 16 -7.20 27.24 42.71
N GLY A 17 -8.33 26.56 42.89
CA GLY A 17 -8.81 25.58 41.94
C GLY A 17 -9.54 26.25 40.79
N ALA A 18 -9.35 25.73 39.58
CA ALA A 18 -10.30 25.64 38.46
C ALA A 18 -9.54 25.21 37.19
N PRO A 19 -10.21 24.59 36.20
CA PRO A 19 -11.04 23.40 36.27
C PRO A 19 -10.35 22.22 35.56
N GLU A 20 -10.76 20.99 35.88
CA GLU A 20 -10.48 19.82 35.03
C GLU A 20 -11.07 20.06 33.65
N ALA A 21 -10.20 20.29 32.67
CA ALA A 21 -10.56 20.15 31.28
C ALA A 21 -10.83 18.66 31.04
N LYS A 22 -12.11 18.30 30.98
CA LYS A 22 -12.52 17.08 30.30
C LYS A 22 -12.14 17.24 28.84
N ASP A 23 -10.96 16.76 28.48
CA ASP A 23 -10.60 16.50 27.10
C ASP A 23 -11.53 15.39 26.60
N ASN A 24 -12.72 15.80 26.18
CA ASN A 24 -13.49 15.10 25.16
C ASN A 24 -12.68 15.22 23.86
N ALA A 25 -11.58 14.46 23.79
CA ALA A 25 -10.95 14.13 22.54
C ALA A 25 -12.00 13.36 21.74
N ARG A 26 -12.73 14.10 20.88
CA ARG A 26 -13.36 13.52 19.71
C ARG A 26 -12.28 12.72 19.02
N THR A 27 -12.49 11.42 18.92
CA THR A 27 -11.61 10.51 18.19
C THR A 27 -11.69 10.92 16.72
N GLU A 28 -10.78 11.79 16.29
CA GLU A 28 -10.50 12.05 14.89
C GLU A 28 -10.23 10.69 14.21
N PRO A 29 -10.81 10.41 13.03
CA PRO A 29 -10.52 9.17 12.31
C PRO A 29 -9.03 9.15 11.99
N GLY A 30 -8.32 8.19 12.58
CA GLY A 30 -6.86 8.08 12.47
C GLY A 30 -6.38 8.00 11.03
N THR A 31 -5.89 9.12 10.50
CA THR A 31 -5.07 9.23 9.30
C THR A 31 -3.66 8.74 9.61
N GLY A 32 -3.52 7.43 9.82
CA GLY A 32 -2.20 6.82 9.86
C GLY A 32 -1.60 6.91 8.47
N ALA A 33 -0.46 7.60 8.34
CA ALA A 33 0.26 7.70 7.07
C ALA A 33 0.56 6.31 6.48
N TYR A 34 0.57 6.21 5.14
CA TYR A 34 0.74 4.93 4.43
C TYR A 34 2.08 4.28 4.79
N ARG A 35 2.03 3.05 5.32
CA ARG A 35 3.22 2.34 5.82
C ARG A 35 3.94 1.60 4.69
N ARG A 36 4.55 2.34 3.77
CA ARG A 36 5.26 1.81 2.59
C ARG A 36 6.19 0.64 2.88
N ALA A 37 7.06 0.78 3.87
CA ALA A 37 8.02 -0.28 4.20
C ALA A 37 7.33 -1.56 4.71
N ALA A 38 6.19 -1.45 5.39
CA ALA A 38 5.41 -2.60 5.82
C ALA A 38 4.63 -3.23 4.65
N ALA A 39 4.09 -2.41 3.75
CA ALA A 39 3.46 -2.86 2.51
C ALA A 39 4.42 -3.72 1.67
N VAL A 40 5.66 -3.27 1.46
CA VAL A 40 6.68 -4.02 0.71
C VAL A 40 7.03 -5.34 1.41
N ARG A 41 7.26 -5.33 2.73
CA ARG A 41 7.52 -6.57 3.49
C ARG A 41 6.38 -7.56 3.42
N TYR A 42 5.13 -7.08 3.45
CA TYR A 42 3.96 -7.93 3.27
C TYR A 42 3.95 -8.52 1.87
N ALA A 43 4.21 -7.71 0.85
CA ALA A 43 4.24 -8.16 -0.54
C ALA A 43 5.33 -9.20 -0.79
N ASP A 44 6.50 -9.04 -0.19
CA ASP A 44 7.58 -10.03 -0.26
C ASP A 44 7.25 -11.32 0.47
N ARG A 45 6.48 -11.23 1.56
CA ARG A 45 6.09 -12.40 2.35
C ARG A 45 5.03 -13.24 1.66
N PHE A 46 4.12 -12.61 0.93
CA PHE A 46 2.88 -13.24 0.45
C PHE A 46 2.78 -13.36 -1.08
N ALA A 47 3.84 -13.06 -1.84
CA ALA A 47 3.92 -13.31 -3.28
C ALA A 47 4.88 -14.48 -3.61
N GLY A 48 4.80 -14.98 -4.85
CA GLY A 48 5.66 -16.05 -5.37
C GLY A 48 5.05 -17.45 -5.27
N VAL A 49 5.77 -18.43 -5.84
CA VAL A 49 5.25 -19.78 -6.10
C VAL A 49 4.83 -20.54 -4.84
N LYS A 50 3.67 -21.18 -4.92
CA LYS A 50 3.10 -22.10 -3.92
C LYS A 50 3.91 -23.41 -3.84
N VAL A 51 4.99 -23.47 -3.06
CA VAL A 51 5.78 -24.70 -2.90
C VAL A 51 5.23 -25.60 -1.78
N GLY A 52 4.59 -26.72 -2.14
CA GLY A 52 4.31 -27.87 -1.25
C GLY A 52 3.28 -27.65 -0.12
N PRO A 53 2.97 -28.70 0.67
CA PRO A 53 2.09 -28.58 1.83
C PRO A 53 2.81 -27.87 2.99
N GLY A 54 2.98 -26.56 2.90
CA GLY A 54 3.61 -25.73 3.94
C GLY A 54 4.26 -24.44 3.43
N THR A 55 3.66 -23.30 3.78
CA THR A 55 4.18 -21.91 3.77
C THR A 55 4.82 -21.29 2.51
N GLY A 56 4.48 -21.72 1.29
CA GLY A 56 4.48 -20.85 0.09
C GLY A 56 3.16 -20.07 -0.04
N ARG A 57 2.66 -19.51 1.06
CA ARG A 57 1.23 -19.28 1.29
C ARG A 57 0.86 -17.81 1.18
N TYR A 58 -0.07 -17.49 0.29
CA TYR A 58 -0.88 -16.28 0.37
C TYR A 58 -1.45 -16.10 1.78
N ASN A 59 -1.79 -14.85 2.14
CA ASN A 59 -2.34 -14.57 3.47
C ASN A 59 -3.68 -15.28 3.66
N GLN A 60 -3.74 -16.23 4.61
CA GLN A 60 -4.91 -17.06 4.88
C GLN A 60 -6.08 -16.30 5.51
N ALA A 61 -5.87 -15.04 5.92
CA ALA A 61 -6.95 -14.14 6.34
C ALA A 61 -7.83 -13.69 5.16
N TYR A 62 -7.34 -13.86 3.92
CA TYR A 62 -8.03 -13.48 2.71
C TYR A 62 -8.26 -14.72 1.83
N ARG A 63 -9.39 -14.73 1.14
CA ARG A 63 -9.72 -15.74 0.14
C ARG A 63 -8.71 -15.66 -1.00
N ASP A 64 -8.27 -16.83 -1.45
CA ASP A 64 -7.47 -17.00 -2.66
C ASP A 64 -8.42 -16.98 -3.88
N PHE A 65 -8.21 -16.03 -4.79
CA PHE A 65 -9.00 -15.88 -6.01
C PHE A 65 -8.25 -16.39 -7.25
N THR A 66 -7.13 -17.11 -7.07
CA THR A 66 -6.45 -17.81 -8.16
C THR A 66 -7.45 -18.70 -8.91
N GLY A 67 -7.52 -18.54 -10.24
CA GLY A 67 -8.44 -19.28 -11.11
C GLY A 67 -9.88 -18.76 -11.17
N LEU A 68 -10.26 -17.81 -10.30
CA LEU A 68 -11.56 -17.09 -10.35
C LEU A 68 -11.45 -15.74 -11.06
N GLY A 69 -10.22 -15.24 -11.23
CA GLY A 69 -9.94 -13.88 -11.70
C GLY A 69 -9.85 -12.88 -10.54
N GLY A 70 -9.12 -11.79 -10.74
CA GLY A 70 -9.04 -10.70 -9.76
C GLY A 70 -8.00 -10.86 -8.64
N ASP A 71 -7.24 -11.95 -8.62
CA ASP A 71 -6.29 -12.24 -7.54
C ASP A 71 -5.16 -11.20 -7.43
N CYS A 72 -4.76 -10.58 -8.55
CA CYS A 72 -3.84 -9.45 -8.55
C CYS A 72 -4.39 -8.24 -7.78
N ALA A 73 -5.64 -7.86 -8.03
CA ALA A 73 -6.29 -6.74 -7.35
C ALA A 73 -6.56 -7.07 -5.88
N ASN A 74 -6.97 -8.30 -5.58
CA ASN A 74 -7.11 -8.80 -4.22
C ASN A 74 -5.79 -8.66 -3.45
N PHE A 75 -4.67 -9.13 -4.02
CA PHE A 75 -3.35 -9.01 -3.42
C PHE A 75 -2.93 -7.56 -3.16
N VAL A 76 -3.04 -6.70 -4.17
CA VAL A 76 -2.69 -5.27 -4.01
C VAL A 76 -3.58 -4.63 -2.95
N SER A 77 -4.89 -4.92 -2.94
CA SER A 77 -5.81 -4.40 -1.92
C SER A 77 -5.41 -4.82 -0.50
N GLN A 78 -5.00 -6.09 -0.31
CA GLN A 78 -4.46 -6.56 0.96
C GLN A 78 -3.20 -5.78 1.36
N VAL A 79 -2.23 -5.65 0.45
CA VAL A 79 -0.98 -4.94 0.72
C VAL A 79 -1.24 -3.51 1.19
N LEU A 80 -2.19 -2.83 0.55
CA LEU A 80 -2.51 -1.44 0.88
C LEU A 80 -3.24 -1.30 2.22
N THR A 81 -4.14 -2.21 2.56
CA THR A 81 -5.10 -2.03 3.67
C THR A 81 -4.80 -2.84 4.92
N ASP A 82 -4.11 -3.98 4.82
CA ASP A 82 -3.85 -4.84 5.96
C ASP A 82 -3.10 -4.04 7.05
N LYS A 83 -3.53 -4.21 8.30
CA LYS A 83 -2.99 -3.52 9.47
C LYS A 83 -1.50 -3.77 9.68
N ASP A 84 -1.01 -4.93 9.24
CA ASP A 84 0.38 -5.36 9.32
C ASP A 84 1.16 -4.98 8.04
N ALA A 85 0.48 -4.40 7.05
CA ALA A 85 1.01 -3.91 5.78
C ALA A 85 0.86 -2.37 5.69
N GLY A 86 0.30 -1.86 4.58
CA GLY A 86 0.10 -0.44 4.30
C GLY A 86 -0.82 0.28 5.28
N ASN A 87 -1.78 -0.43 5.88
CA ASN A 87 -2.74 0.08 6.85
C ASN A 87 -3.53 1.31 6.38
N LEU A 88 -3.76 1.43 5.06
CA LEU A 88 -4.74 2.38 4.52
C LEU A 88 -6.13 1.98 4.96
N LYS A 89 -6.95 2.97 5.34
CA LYS A 89 -8.32 2.70 5.78
C LYS A 89 -9.20 2.41 4.55
N PRO A 90 -9.81 1.21 4.47
CA PRO A 90 -10.81 0.92 3.46
C PRO A 90 -12.04 1.82 3.67
N ASP A 91 -12.88 1.93 2.64
CA ASP A 91 -14.16 2.63 2.70
C ASP A 91 -15.28 1.76 2.11
N TRP A 92 -16.48 2.36 1.96
CA TRP A 92 -17.65 1.63 1.49
C TRP A 92 -17.54 1.14 0.03
N GLY A 93 -16.66 1.72 -0.78
CA GLY A 93 -16.44 1.31 -2.18
C GLY A 93 -15.30 0.30 -2.33
N TRP A 94 -14.35 0.29 -1.41
CA TRP A 94 -13.16 -0.56 -1.42
C TRP A 94 -12.94 -1.19 -0.03
N PHE A 95 -13.43 -2.42 0.14
CA PHE A 95 -13.35 -3.15 1.41
C PHE A 95 -13.32 -4.67 1.18
N TYR A 96 -12.95 -5.38 2.25
CA TYR A 96 -13.03 -6.83 2.36
C TYR A 96 -13.76 -7.20 3.64
N ALA A 97 -14.82 -8.01 3.53
CA ALA A 97 -15.65 -8.44 4.65
C ALA A 97 -16.25 -9.83 4.38
N ASP A 98 -16.39 -10.64 5.42
CA ASP A 98 -17.07 -11.94 5.36
C ASP A 98 -16.56 -12.89 4.25
N GLY A 99 -15.25 -12.82 3.96
CA GLY A 99 -14.62 -13.66 2.94
C GLY A 99 -14.68 -13.10 1.51
N GLU A 100 -15.34 -11.96 1.31
CA GLU A 100 -15.56 -11.33 0.01
C GLU A 100 -14.98 -9.91 -0.05
N GLY A 101 -14.49 -9.53 -1.23
CA GLY A 101 -14.08 -8.17 -1.53
C GLY A 101 -15.15 -7.42 -2.32
N SER A 102 -15.19 -6.10 -2.18
CA SER A 102 -15.97 -5.26 -3.09
C SER A 102 -15.44 -5.34 -4.53
N GLU A 103 -16.18 -4.78 -5.48
CA GLU A 103 -15.72 -4.74 -6.88
C GLU A 103 -14.36 -4.03 -7.03
N ALA A 104 -14.18 -2.89 -6.37
CA ALA A 104 -12.90 -2.18 -6.36
C ALA A 104 -11.80 -2.91 -5.56
N TRP A 105 -12.14 -3.93 -4.78
CA TRP A 105 -11.14 -4.79 -4.12
C TRP A 105 -10.65 -5.89 -5.04
N LEU A 106 -11.55 -6.47 -5.85
CA LEU A 106 -11.30 -7.70 -6.61
C LEU A 106 -11.00 -7.47 -8.09
N LYS A 107 -11.41 -6.35 -8.70
CA LYS A 107 -11.17 -6.09 -10.13
C LYS A 107 -10.07 -5.05 -10.31
N ALA A 108 -9.10 -5.35 -11.18
CA ALA A 108 -7.94 -4.51 -11.44
C ALA A 108 -8.33 -3.09 -11.89
N GLU A 109 -9.22 -2.99 -12.88
CA GLU A 109 -9.74 -1.70 -13.35
C GLU A 109 -10.49 -0.92 -12.27
N ALA A 110 -11.44 -1.55 -11.58
CA ALA A 110 -12.21 -0.90 -10.53
C ALA A 110 -11.32 -0.43 -9.36
N LEU A 111 -10.29 -1.21 -9.00
CA LEU A 111 -9.29 -0.83 -8.00
C LEU A 111 -8.54 0.43 -8.43
N VAL A 112 -8.02 0.47 -9.65
CA VAL A 112 -7.26 1.63 -10.14
C VAL A 112 -8.12 2.89 -10.18
N TYR A 113 -9.34 2.81 -10.73
CA TYR A 113 -10.25 3.95 -10.75
C TYR A 113 -10.65 4.40 -9.35
N HIS A 114 -10.87 3.47 -8.42
CA HIS A 114 -11.14 3.82 -7.02
C HIS A 114 -9.95 4.55 -6.38
N LEU A 115 -8.72 4.04 -6.52
CA LEU A 115 -7.54 4.64 -5.91
C LEU A 115 -7.28 6.05 -6.46
N VAL A 116 -7.39 6.23 -7.78
CA VAL A 116 -7.21 7.54 -8.42
C VAL A 116 -8.36 8.48 -8.06
N GLY A 117 -9.61 8.04 -8.22
CA GLY A 117 -10.80 8.86 -7.99
C GLY A 117 -10.98 9.30 -6.53
N SER A 118 -10.51 8.50 -5.58
CA SER A 118 -10.52 8.86 -4.16
C SER A 118 -9.30 9.68 -3.70
N GLY A 119 -8.33 9.94 -4.58
CA GLY A 119 -7.08 10.64 -4.24
C GLY A 119 -6.07 9.80 -3.44
N ARG A 120 -6.31 8.48 -3.29
CA ARG A 120 -5.39 7.54 -2.65
C ARG A 120 -4.23 7.13 -3.54
N ALA A 121 -4.29 7.43 -4.84
CA ALA A 121 -3.17 7.34 -5.75
C ALA A 121 -3.17 8.50 -6.75
N ALA A 122 -1.97 8.96 -7.12
CA ALA A 122 -1.78 9.92 -8.20
C ALA A 122 -1.21 9.20 -9.42
N CYS A 123 -1.85 9.36 -10.58
CA CYS A 123 -1.30 8.88 -11.85
C CYS A 123 -0.13 9.77 -12.28
N LEU A 124 1.08 9.23 -12.27
CA LEU A 124 2.30 9.92 -12.66
C LEU A 124 2.50 9.93 -14.18
N ALA A 125 2.12 8.85 -14.85
CA ALA A 125 2.14 8.71 -16.30
C ALA A 125 1.22 7.55 -16.73
N LYS A 126 0.72 7.65 -17.97
CA LYS A 126 0.01 6.59 -18.70
C LYS A 126 0.55 6.54 -20.14
N GLY A 127 0.81 5.35 -20.67
CA GLY A 127 1.15 5.16 -22.08
C GLY A 127 1.72 3.77 -22.37
N THR A 128 1.96 3.49 -23.65
CA THR A 128 2.67 2.28 -24.11
C THR A 128 4.09 2.22 -23.58
N LEU A 129 4.74 1.05 -23.65
CA LEU A 129 6.14 0.88 -23.20
C LEU A 129 7.07 1.93 -23.83
N ALA A 130 6.92 2.18 -25.14
CA ALA A 130 7.73 3.16 -25.86
C ALA A 130 7.52 4.58 -25.32
N GLU A 131 6.27 4.95 -24.99
CA GLU A 131 5.95 6.27 -24.44
C GLU A 131 6.44 6.43 -23.01
N VAL A 132 6.28 5.39 -22.17
CA VAL A 132 6.68 5.45 -20.76
C VAL A 132 8.17 5.26 -20.52
N ALA A 133 8.89 4.66 -21.46
CA ALA A 133 10.35 4.57 -21.46
C ALA A 133 11.03 5.72 -22.22
N ALA A 134 10.28 6.58 -22.91
CA ALA A 134 10.84 7.69 -23.67
C ALA A 134 11.52 8.71 -22.75
N ALA A 135 12.79 8.96 -23.03
CA ALA A 135 13.60 9.91 -22.27
C ALA A 135 13.12 11.36 -22.46
N GLY A 136 13.04 12.09 -21.36
CA GLY A 136 12.70 13.52 -21.36
C GLY A 136 12.64 14.11 -19.95
N PRO A 137 12.92 15.41 -19.77
CA PRO A 137 13.00 16.05 -18.45
C PRO A 137 11.67 16.04 -17.69
N ASP A 138 10.54 16.11 -18.41
CA ASP A 138 9.18 15.98 -17.90
C ASP A 138 8.47 14.74 -18.49
N GLY A 139 9.24 13.84 -19.10
CA GLY A 139 8.75 12.66 -19.81
C GLY A 139 8.31 11.54 -18.87
N ALA A 140 7.60 10.56 -19.41
CA ALA A 140 7.11 9.44 -18.63
C ALA A 140 8.23 8.52 -18.09
N GLU A 141 9.46 8.57 -18.64
CA GLU A 141 10.63 7.94 -18.01
C GLU A 141 10.96 8.58 -16.65
N ALA A 142 10.79 9.90 -16.51
CA ALA A 142 10.95 10.57 -15.23
C ALA A 142 9.87 10.10 -14.22
N ALA A 143 8.66 9.79 -14.68
CA ALA A 143 7.63 9.16 -13.84
C ALA A 143 8.03 7.75 -13.38
N LEU A 144 8.59 6.91 -14.26
CA LEU A 144 9.14 5.60 -13.90
C LEU A 144 10.25 5.72 -12.83
N ARG A 145 11.11 6.74 -12.93
CA ARG A 145 12.15 7.02 -11.92
C ARG A 145 11.58 7.50 -10.58
N ARG A 146 10.41 8.16 -10.59
CA ARG A 146 9.72 8.66 -9.39
C ARG A 146 8.95 7.59 -8.64
N LEU A 147 8.66 6.44 -9.26
CA LEU A 147 8.05 5.30 -8.58
C LEU A 147 8.92 4.84 -7.41
N ARG A 148 8.27 4.63 -6.27
CA ARG A 148 8.87 4.15 -5.03
C ARG A 148 8.30 2.78 -4.66
N PRO A 149 9.03 1.99 -3.85
CA PRO A 149 8.45 0.81 -3.22
C PRO A 149 7.14 1.15 -2.49
N GLY A 150 6.14 0.30 -2.69
CA GLY A 150 4.77 0.50 -2.24
C GLY A 150 3.87 1.30 -3.19
N ASP A 151 4.38 1.76 -4.34
CA ASP A 151 3.55 2.28 -5.44
C ASP A 151 3.03 1.13 -6.32
N ILE A 152 2.15 1.44 -7.27
CA ILE A 152 1.44 0.44 -8.08
C ILE A 152 1.73 0.71 -9.56
N ILE A 153 1.83 -0.38 -10.34
CA ILE A 153 1.79 -0.34 -11.80
C ILE A 153 0.55 -1.11 -12.24
N ALA A 154 -0.25 -0.51 -13.11
CA ALA A 154 -1.39 -1.15 -13.73
C ALA A 154 -1.16 -1.33 -15.24
N TYR A 155 -1.73 -2.39 -15.79
CA TYR A 155 -1.52 -2.84 -17.16
C TYR A 155 -2.86 -2.90 -17.87
N GLU A 156 -2.99 -2.09 -18.91
CA GLU A 156 -4.17 -1.94 -19.75
C GLU A 156 -3.95 -2.63 -21.09
N GLU A 157 -4.86 -3.54 -21.43
CA GLU A 157 -4.88 -4.34 -22.66
C GLU A 157 -6.29 -4.21 -23.25
N ASP A 158 -6.39 -3.95 -24.55
CA ASP A 158 -7.66 -3.75 -25.26
C ASP A 158 -8.63 -2.72 -24.61
N GLY A 159 -8.07 -1.71 -23.93
CA GLY A 159 -8.81 -0.63 -23.27
C GLY A 159 -9.35 -0.97 -21.87
N GLU A 160 -9.02 -2.15 -21.33
CA GLU A 160 -9.36 -2.58 -19.97
C GLU A 160 -8.09 -2.78 -19.14
N ILE A 161 -8.09 -2.32 -17.89
CA ILE A 161 -7.00 -2.63 -16.95
C ILE A 161 -7.14 -4.09 -16.49
N ALA A 162 -6.39 -4.98 -17.14
CA ALA A 162 -6.43 -6.42 -16.92
C ALA A 162 -5.58 -6.89 -15.73
N HIS A 163 -4.52 -6.14 -15.37
CA HIS A 163 -3.61 -6.54 -14.30
C HIS A 163 -3.10 -5.35 -13.48
N VAL A 164 -2.71 -5.64 -12.22
CA VAL A 164 -2.05 -4.70 -11.33
C VAL A 164 -0.92 -5.39 -10.57
N SER A 165 0.13 -4.64 -10.27
CA SER A 165 1.27 -5.13 -9.50
C SER A 165 1.81 -4.06 -8.55
N LEU A 166 2.37 -4.48 -7.43
CA LEU A 166 2.99 -3.59 -6.46
C LEU A 166 4.48 -3.46 -6.75
N VAL A 167 4.99 -2.22 -6.79
CA VAL A 167 6.43 -1.94 -6.84
C VAL A 167 7.05 -2.33 -5.50
N VAL A 168 8.05 -3.22 -5.52
CA VAL A 168 8.73 -3.69 -4.31
C VAL A 168 10.15 -3.16 -4.19
N GLY A 169 10.75 -2.74 -5.30
CA GLY A 169 12.15 -2.32 -5.28
C GLY A 169 12.70 -2.01 -6.65
N ARG A 170 14.03 -1.93 -6.68
CA ARG A 170 14.82 -1.89 -7.90
C ARG A 170 15.96 -2.89 -7.80
N ASP A 171 16.38 -3.45 -8.92
CA ASP A 171 17.57 -4.30 -8.98
C ASP A 171 18.88 -3.45 -8.91
N GLY A 172 20.02 -4.12 -9.03
CA GLY A 172 21.34 -3.47 -8.99
C GLY A 172 21.61 -2.51 -10.16
N ALA A 173 20.85 -2.61 -11.26
CA ALA A 173 20.91 -1.70 -12.40
C ALA A 173 19.89 -0.55 -12.29
N GLY A 174 19.04 -0.55 -11.25
CA GLY A 174 17.99 0.44 -11.04
C GLY A 174 16.67 0.10 -11.73
N TYR A 175 16.53 -1.11 -12.29
CA TYR A 175 15.31 -1.58 -12.95
C TYR A 175 14.19 -1.82 -11.95
N VAL A 176 12.98 -1.36 -12.23
CA VAL A 176 11.85 -1.49 -11.30
C VAL A 176 11.38 -2.94 -11.20
N LEU A 177 11.22 -3.42 -9.97
CA LEU A 177 10.76 -4.78 -9.66
C LEU A 177 9.38 -4.75 -9.02
N VAL A 178 8.55 -5.73 -9.38
CA VAL A 178 7.16 -5.83 -8.91
C VAL A 178 6.82 -7.21 -8.36
N ASN A 179 5.81 -7.24 -7.48
CA ASN A 179 5.14 -8.46 -7.03
C ASN A 179 3.64 -8.45 -7.40
N SER A 180 3.10 -9.62 -7.75
CA SER A 180 1.66 -9.85 -7.93
C SER A 180 1.30 -11.33 -7.78
N HIS A 181 0.07 -11.63 -7.37
CA HIS A 181 -0.45 -13.00 -7.31
C HIS A 181 -0.72 -13.61 -8.69
N SER A 182 -1.36 -12.89 -9.63
CA SER A 182 -1.50 -13.44 -10.98
C SER A 182 -0.12 -13.62 -11.62
N ALA A 183 0.13 -14.83 -12.14
CA ALA A 183 1.42 -15.34 -12.62
C ALA A 183 2.54 -15.44 -11.56
N ASP A 184 2.22 -15.39 -10.25
CA ASP A 184 3.16 -15.57 -9.13
C ASP A 184 4.44 -14.73 -9.26
N ARG A 185 4.29 -13.47 -9.65
CA ARG A 185 5.41 -12.54 -9.85
C ARG A 185 6.03 -12.19 -8.50
N TYR A 186 7.31 -12.52 -8.34
CA TYR A 186 8.14 -12.16 -7.19
C TYR A 186 9.45 -11.56 -7.68
N HIS A 187 9.67 -10.27 -7.39
CA HIS A 187 10.87 -9.50 -7.77
C HIS A 187 11.16 -9.60 -9.27
N VAL A 188 10.12 -9.54 -10.10
CA VAL A 188 10.25 -9.61 -11.56
C VAL A 188 10.30 -8.20 -12.16
N PRO A 189 10.95 -8.04 -13.34
CA PRO A 189 10.90 -6.78 -14.09
C PRO A 189 9.45 -6.36 -14.37
N TRP A 190 9.15 -5.07 -14.13
CA TRP A 190 7.79 -4.53 -14.20
C TRP A 190 7.09 -4.70 -15.55
N ASP A 191 7.84 -4.75 -16.65
CA ASP A 191 7.36 -4.87 -18.03
C ASP A 191 7.41 -6.31 -18.58
N PHE A 192 7.76 -7.29 -17.74
CA PHE A 192 7.96 -8.67 -18.18
C PHE A 192 6.66 -9.37 -18.58
N GLY A 193 6.61 -9.85 -19.83
CA GLY A 193 5.53 -10.70 -20.35
C GLY A 193 4.32 -9.95 -20.89
N TYR A 194 4.51 -8.69 -21.31
CA TYR A 194 3.47 -7.86 -21.92
C TYR A 194 3.75 -7.55 -23.40
N ASN A 195 2.69 -7.23 -24.14
CA ASN A 195 2.76 -6.90 -25.55
C ASN A 195 3.14 -5.43 -25.77
N ALA A 196 3.50 -5.08 -27.01
CA ALA A 196 3.93 -3.73 -27.36
C ALA A 196 2.81 -2.68 -27.27
N ASP A 197 1.56 -3.12 -27.38
CA ASP A 197 0.33 -2.31 -27.28
C ASP A 197 -0.21 -2.19 -25.85
N THR A 198 0.34 -2.94 -24.89
CA THR A 198 0.01 -2.78 -23.47
C THR A 198 0.33 -1.35 -23.02
N SER A 199 -0.67 -0.70 -22.42
CA SER A 199 -0.52 0.61 -21.79
C SER A 199 -0.29 0.45 -20.29
N TYR A 200 0.68 1.19 -19.77
CA TYR A 200 1.10 1.14 -18.38
C TYR A 200 0.65 2.40 -17.65
N TRP A 201 0.15 2.23 -16.42
CA TRP A 201 -0.16 3.33 -15.53
C TRP A 201 0.76 3.30 -14.33
N PHE A 202 1.49 4.39 -14.10
CA PHE A 202 2.35 4.54 -12.92
C PHE A 202 1.62 5.28 -11.83
N LEU A 203 1.28 4.59 -10.74
CA LEU A 203 0.40 5.10 -9.69
C LEU A 203 1.16 5.30 -8.39
N ALA A 204 1.39 6.55 -8.01
CA ALA A 204 1.99 6.90 -6.73
C ALA A 204 0.93 6.86 -5.62
N VAL A 205 1.00 5.87 -4.73
CA VAL A 205 0.07 5.72 -3.61
C VAL A 205 0.24 6.90 -2.65
N GLN A 206 -0.84 7.43 -2.11
CA GLN A 206 -0.87 8.58 -1.21
C GLN A 206 -1.32 8.14 0.19
N GLY A 207 -0.83 8.83 1.21
CA GLY A 207 -1.14 8.57 2.62
C GLY A 207 -0.02 8.95 3.55
#